data_AF-A0A8C0BPF8-F1
#
_entry.id   AF-A0A8C0BPF8-F1
#
_cell.length_a   1.000
_cell.length_b   1.000
_cell.length_c   1.000
_cell.angle_alpha   90.00
_cell.angle_beta   90.00
_cell.angle_gamma   90.00
#
_symmetry.space_group_name_H-M   'P 1'
#
loop_
_entity.id
_entity.type
_entity.pdbx_description
1 polymer ?
#
loop_
_entity_poly.entity_id
_entity_poly.type
_entity_poly.pdbx_seq_one_letter_code
_entity_poly.pdbx_strand_id
1 'polypeptide(L)'
;MAVSMDDDVPLILTLDDSGSSASAPLDDLDREELPNENGGSYDVINDASSPAAGDCCAQQSSARHNWEMNYQEAAIYLQEGENNDKFFTHPKNAKALAAYLFAHNHLFYLMELSTALLLLLLSLCEAPAVPMLRLGIFVHATLELFALIVVVFELSMKMRWLGFQTFIRHKRTMVKTCVLFVQFIEAIVVLVRQTSHVRITRALRCIFLVDCRYCGAVRRNLRQIFQSLPPFIDILLLLLFFMVIFAILGELYLWKYFNTLENSLVNLFVLLTTSNFPDVMMPSYARNPWSCVFFIVYLSIELYFIMNLLLAVVFDTFNDIEKRKFKSLLLHKRTAIQHAYRLLITKQRPSGISFKHFEGLLRFYKPRMCARERYLTFKALNQSNTSLVSLKDFYNFYEVVGLKWKAKRNREHWFDDLPRTAFLIFKGNRLCFHDSMYTVVAVNGIWILVETFMLQGGNFFSRNVPWSYIVFLTIYGVELLLKTTGLGPVEYLSSGWNLFDFSVTLFAFLGLMALAFNMEPFYFIVVLRPLQLLR
;
A
#
# COMPACT_ATOMS: atom_id res chain seq x y z
N MET A 1 -24.16 -19.17 10.22
CA MET A 1 -22.92 -19.72 9.60
C MET A 1 -21.73 -18.99 10.23
N ALA A 2 -21.09 -19.62 11.20
CA ALA A 2 -19.97 -19.02 11.93
C ALA A 2 -18.69 -19.03 11.06
N VAL A 3 -18.18 -17.84 10.76
CA VAL A 3 -16.88 -17.65 10.11
C VAL A 3 -15.81 -17.88 11.18
N SER A 4 -15.03 -18.96 11.04
CA SER A 4 -13.92 -19.26 11.94
C SER A 4 -12.83 -18.17 11.86
N MET A 5 -12.63 -17.46 12.98
CA MET A 5 -11.65 -16.38 13.16
C MET A 5 -10.21 -16.90 13.42
N ASP A 6 -9.97 -18.21 13.36
CA ASP A 6 -8.75 -18.86 13.87
C ASP A 6 -7.49 -18.73 13.01
N ASP A 7 -7.57 -18.26 11.76
CA ASP A 7 -6.41 -18.36 10.86
C ASP A 7 -5.32 -17.28 11.10
N ASP A 8 -5.54 -16.27 11.95
CA ASP A 8 -4.66 -15.09 12.06
C ASP A 8 -4.30 -14.61 13.48
N VAL A 9 -4.64 -15.36 14.53
CA VAL A 9 -4.26 -15.04 15.91
C VAL A 9 -2.99 -15.83 16.29
N PRO A 10 -1.86 -15.19 16.63
CA PRO A 10 -0.77 -15.91 17.30
C PRO A 10 -1.30 -16.45 18.63
N LEU A 11 -0.98 -17.72 18.94
CA LEU A 11 -1.46 -18.57 20.05
C LEU A 11 -1.35 -17.99 21.48
N ILE A 12 -0.91 -16.74 21.63
CA ILE A 12 -0.70 -16.03 22.90
C ILE A 12 -2.00 -15.35 23.37
N LEU A 13 -2.97 -15.08 22.49
CA LEU A 13 -4.19 -14.32 22.84
C LEU A 13 -5.37 -15.15 23.34
N THR A 14 -5.24 -16.47 23.47
CA THR A 14 -6.34 -17.35 23.94
C THR A 14 -6.26 -17.70 25.42
N LEU A 15 -5.28 -17.16 26.17
CA LEU A 15 -5.04 -17.55 27.57
C LEU A 15 -5.54 -16.56 28.63
N ASP A 16 -5.88 -15.31 28.28
CA ASP A 16 -6.12 -14.27 29.30
C ASP A 16 -7.60 -13.95 29.63
N ASP A 17 -8.59 -14.57 28.96
CA ASP A 17 -10.01 -14.16 29.11
C ASP A 17 -10.95 -15.22 29.72
N SER A 18 -10.44 -16.22 30.44
CA SER A 18 -11.29 -17.16 31.20
C SER A 18 -10.89 -17.24 32.67
N GLY A 19 -11.53 -16.44 33.52
CA GLY A 19 -11.60 -16.71 34.96
C GLY A 19 -11.61 -15.48 35.86
N SER A 20 -12.79 -14.92 36.12
CA SER A 20 -13.02 -14.01 37.26
C SER A 20 -13.97 -14.66 38.26
N SER A 21 -13.44 -15.18 39.38
CA SER A 21 -14.09 -15.19 40.70
C SER A 21 -13.22 -15.87 41.77
N ALA A 22 -13.16 -15.23 42.94
CA ALA A 22 -12.65 -15.68 44.25
C ALA A 22 -11.20 -15.29 44.63
N SER A 23 -11.03 -15.08 45.93
CA SER A 23 -10.19 -14.07 46.60
C SER A 23 -9.01 -14.63 47.40
N ALA A 24 -7.84 -13.98 47.26
CA ALA A 24 -6.69 -13.84 48.20
C ALA A 24 -5.83 -15.08 48.60
N PRO A 25 -4.58 -14.91 49.11
CA PRO A 25 -3.59 -13.82 49.00
C PRO A 25 -2.21 -14.26 48.44
N LEU A 26 -1.32 -13.27 48.24
CA LEU A 26 0.10 -13.38 47.88
C LEU A 26 0.87 -14.47 48.64
N ASP A 27 1.58 -15.35 47.92
CA ASP A 27 3.03 -15.59 48.08
C ASP A 27 3.53 -16.58 47.00
N ASP A 28 4.83 -16.50 46.73
CA ASP A 28 5.69 -17.40 45.95
C ASP A 28 5.67 -17.35 44.40
N LEU A 29 6.70 -16.65 43.93
CA LEU A 29 7.35 -16.76 42.63
C LEU A 29 8.03 -18.14 42.44
N ASP A 30 8.13 -18.51 41.16
CA ASP A 30 9.14 -19.40 40.58
C ASP A 30 9.09 -20.90 40.91
N ARG A 31 8.24 -21.65 40.17
CA ARG A 31 8.57 -22.96 39.57
C ARG A 31 7.38 -23.54 38.83
N GLU A 32 7.47 -23.68 37.50
CA GLU A 32 6.75 -24.74 36.79
C GLU A 32 7.59 -25.32 35.65
N GLU A 33 7.35 -26.61 35.46
CA GLU A 33 8.21 -27.64 34.92
C GLU A 33 8.13 -27.75 33.38
N LEU A 34 9.22 -28.22 32.79
CA LEU A 34 9.31 -28.65 31.39
C LEU A 34 8.56 -29.97 31.17
N PRO A 35 7.82 -30.14 30.06
CA PRO A 35 7.58 -31.46 29.50
C PRO A 35 8.65 -31.84 28.47
N ASN A 36 8.88 -33.15 28.46
CA ASN A 36 9.97 -33.92 27.90
C ASN A 36 10.06 -33.95 26.36
N GLU A 37 11.24 -34.41 25.92
CA GLU A 37 11.78 -34.60 24.58
C GLU A 37 10.87 -35.25 23.51
N ASN A 38 11.03 -34.78 22.25
CA ASN A 38 11.40 -35.68 21.15
C ASN A 38 11.84 -34.93 19.87
N GLY A 39 13.07 -35.24 19.41
CA GLY A 39 13.37 -35.39 17.97
C GLY A 39 13.98 -34.21 17.22
N GLY A 40 15.26 -33.93 17.45
CA GLY A 40 16.08 -33.09 16.57
C GLY A 40 17.53 -33.02 17.04
N SER A 41 18.32 -34.06 16.75
CA SER A 41 19.74 -34.15 17.09
C SER A 41 20.50 -32.99 16.45
N TYR A 42 20.91 -32.02 17.27
CA TYR A 42 22.01 -31.12 16.95
C TYR A 42 23.25 -31.70 17.62
N ASP A 43 24.23 -32.13 16.84
CA ASP A 43 25.49 -32.66 17.34
C ASP A 43 26.13 -31.66 18.31
N VAL A 44 26.20 -32.08 19.56
CA VAL A 44 26.89 -31.40 20.66
C VAL A 44 28.36 -31.80 20.57
N ILE A 45 29.24 -30.85 20.27
CA ILE A 45 30.69 -31.09 20.33
C ILE A 45 31.29 -30.34 21.53
N ASN A 46 31.88 -31.12 22.43
CA ASN A 46 32.81 -30.70 23.48
C ASN A 46 34.16 -30.37 22.84
N ASP A 47 34.65 -29.14 23.03
CA ASP A 47 36.04 -28.80 22.71
C ASP A 47 36.90 -28.91 23.99
N ALA A 48 37.53 -30.06 24.17
CA ALA A 48 38.68 -30.23 25.06
C ALA A 48 39.67 -31.22 24.44
N SER A 49 40.59 -30.69 23.63
CA SER A 49 42.01 -31.07 23.50
C SER A 49 42.55 -30.50 22.18
N SER A 50 43.69 -29.84 22.27
CA SER A 50 44.40 -29.20 21.15
C SER A 50 44.87 -30.22 20.10
N PRO A 51 44.54 -30.03 18.80
CA PRO A 51 45.21 -30.72 17.70
C PRO A 51 46.10 -29.77 16.87
N ALA A 52 47.00 -30.38 16.11
CA ALA A 52 48.04 -29.75 15.32
C ALA A 52 47.50 -28.78 14.24
N ALA A 53 48.36 -27.85 13.82
CA ALA A 53 48.06 -26.70 12.95
C ALA A 53 47.37 -27.00 11.58
N GLY A 54 47.27 -28.27 11.17
CA GLY A 54 46.52 -28.69 9.98
C GLY A 54 45.00 -28.79 10.19
N ASP A 55 44.54 -29.22 11.37
CA ASP A 55 43.12 -29.44 11.67
C ASP A 55 42.37 -28.15 12.05
N CYS A 56 43.10 -27.16 12.60
CA CYS A 56 42.55 -25.84 12.91
C CYS A 56 41.94 -25.14 11.68
N CYS A 57 42.52 -25.33 10.49
CA CYS A 57 42.05 -24.67 9.27
C CYS A 57 40.74 -25.31 8.74
N ALA A 58 40.59 -26.62 8.91
CA ALA A 58 39.36 -27.36 8.57
C ALA A 58 38.23 -27.07 9.58
N GLN A 59 38.54 -27.01 10.88
CA GLN A 59 37.57 -26.60 11.91
C GLN A 59 37.15 -25.12 11.80
N GLN A 60 38.07 -24.22 11.42
CA GLN A 60 37.70 -22.82 11.19
C GLN A 60 36.85 -22.63 9.93
N SER A 61 37.08 -23.41 8.87
CA SER A 61 36.27 -23.33 7.65
C SER A 61 34.86 -23.89 7.88
N SER A 62 34.72 -24.99 8.62
CA SER A 62 33.42 -25.55 8.99
C SER A 62 32.63 -24.64 9.94
N ALA A 63 33.29 -24.07 10.96
CA ALA A 63 32.67 -23.10 11.85
C ALA A 63 32.22 -21.83 11.10
N ARG A 64 33.03 -21.34 10.15
CA ARG A 64 32.68 -20.18 9.32
C ARG A 64 31.48 -20.46 8.42
N HIS A 65 31.41 -21.65 7.83
CA HIS A 65 30.27 -22.07 7.02
C HIS A 65 28.98 -22.19 7.86
N ASN A 66 29.08 -22.73 9.07
CA ASN A 66 27.94 -22.85 9.99
C ASN A 66 27.39 -21.47 10.38
N TRP A 67 28.26 -20.51 10.69
CA TRP A 67 27.84 -19.13 10.96
C TRP A 67 27.21 -18.44 9.74
N GLU A 68 27.70 -18.71 8.53
CA GLU A 68 27.11 -18.16 7.30
C GLU A 68 25.69 -18.64 7.08
N MET A 69 25.42 -19.93 7.36
CA MET A 69 24.06 -20.49 7.35
C MET A 69 23.18 -19.84 8.42
N ASN A 70 23.67 -19.66 9.65
CA ASN A 70 22.91 -18.97 10.71
C ASN A 70 22.58 -17.52 10.35
N TYR A 71 23.48 -16.80 9.67
CA TYR A 71 23.20 -15.44 9.20
C TYR A 71 22.15 -15.42 8.10
N GLN A 72 22.20 -16.38 7.18
CA GLN A 72 21.19 -16.52 6.13
C GLN A 72 19.82 -16.86 6.72
N GLU A 73 19.76 -17.80 7.67
CA GLU A 73 18.53 -18.20 8.36
C GLU A 73 17.93 -17.05 9.17
N ALA A 74 18.74 -16.34 9.96
CA ALA A 74 18.32 -15.15 10.70
C ALA A 74 17.80 -14.03 9.76
N ALA A 75 18.43 -13.85 8.60
CA ALA A 75 17.96 -12.91 7.59
C ALA A 75 16.60 -13.32 7.01
N ILE A 76 16.37 -14.62 6.78
CA ILE A 76 15.09 -15.15 6.31
C ILE A 76 13.99 -14.93 7.36
N TYR A 77 14.25 -15.18 8.65
CA TYR A 77 13.27 -14.90 9.71
C TYR A 77 12.83 -13.43 9.72
N LEU A 78 13.77 -12.49 9.53
CA LEU A 78 13.45 -11.07 9.46
C LEU A 78 12.67 -10.71 8.18
N GLN A 79 12.97 -11.34 7.05
CA GLN A 79 12.20 -11.17 5.82
C GLN A 79 10.78 -11.74 5.95
N GLU A 80 10.61 -12.93 6.53
CA GLU A 80 9.31 -13.55 6.82
C GLU A 80 8.48 -12.66 7.76
N GLY A 81 9.12 -12.11 8.81
CA GLY A 81 8.48 -11.17 9.72
C GLY A 81 8.04 -9.86 9.06
N GLU A 82 8.84 -9.32 8.12
CA GLU A 82 8.48 -8.13 7.34
C GLU A 82 7.33 -8.41 6.36
N ASN A 83 7.35 -9.58 5.72
CA ASN A 83 6.35 -10.01 4.74
C ASN A 83 5.03 -10.47 5.38
N ASN A 84 5.05 -10.77 6.69
CA ASN A 84 3.97 -11.44 7.41
C ASN A 84 3.67 -12.84 6.85
N ASP A 85 4.75 -13.61 6.64
CA ASP A 85 4.70 -15.03 6.28
C ASP A 85 4.76 -15.90 7.55
N LYS A 86 4.01 -17.01 7.55
CA LYS A 86 3.88 -17.84 8.75
C LYS A 86 5.15 -18.68 8.95
N PHE A 87 5.72 -18.70 10.16
CA PHE A 87 6.99 -19.40 10.44
C PHE A 87 6.95 -20.93 10.31
N PHE A 88 5.77 -21.56 10.20
CA PHE A 88 5.69 -23.01 10.02
C PHE A 88 6.22 -23.48 8.66
N THR A 89 6.29 -22.58 7.66
CA THR A 89 6.85 -22.86 6.32
C THR A 89 8.32 -22.49 6.20
N HIS A 90 9.01 -22.26 7.33
CA HIS A 90 10.40 -21.85 7.32
C HIS A 90 11.31 -22.91 6.67
N PRO A 91 12.22 -22.53 5.75
CA PRO A 91 13.01 -23.49 4.99
C PRO A 91 14.13 -24.13 5.82
N LYS A 92 13.95 -25.37 6.27
CA LYS A 92 14.98 -26.14 7.00
C LYS A 92 15.98 -26.88 6.11
N ASN A 93 15.56 -27.26 4.91
CA ASN A 93 16.35 -28.09 3.98
C ASN A 93 16.92 -27.23 2.84
N ALA A 94 18.09 -27.58 2.29
CA ALA A 94 18.69 -26.88 1.15
C ALA A 94 17.75 -26.79 -0.08
N LYS A 95 16.96 -27.84 -0.33
CA LYS A 95 15.94 -27.83 -1.40
C LYS A 95 14.81 -26.84 -1.14
N ALA A 96 14.36 -26.73 0.12
CA ALA A 96 13.32 -25.79 0.53
C ALA A 96 13.86 -24.34 0.52
N LEU A 97 15.11 -24.15 0.92
CA LEU A 97 15.82 -22.87 0.85
C LEU A 97 15.93 -22.37 -0.60
N ALA A 98 16.35 -23.23 -1.53
CA ALA A 98 16.41 -22.88 -2.95
C ALA A 98 15.02 -22.50 -3.51
N ALA A 99 13.97 -23.22 -3.12
CA ALA A 99 12.59 -22.90 -3.51
C ALA A 99 12.11 -21.56 -2.91
N TYR A 100 12.41 -21.31 -1.63
CA TYR A 100 12.10 -20.05 -0.95
C TYR A 100 12.77 -18.87 -1.64
N LEU A 101 14.09 -18.96 -1.88
CA LEU A 101 14.86 -17.90 -2.55
C LEU A 101 14.35 -17.64 -3.96
N PHE A 102 13.98 -18.70 -4.70
CA PHE A 102 13.39 -18.55 -6.04
C PHE A 102 12.06 -17.79 -5.99
N ALA A 103 11.16 -18.16 -5.08
CA ALA A 103 9.83 -17.55 -4.94
C ALA A 103 9.88 -16.11 -4.39
N HIS A 104 10.90 -15.77 -3.60
CA HIS A 104 11.06 -14.44 -2.98
C HIS A 104 11.92 -13.47 -3.81
N ASN A 105 12.21 -13.82 -5.06
CA ASN A 105 12.92 -12.93 -5.96
C ASN A 105 12.01 -11.80 -6.48
N HIS A 106 12.58 -10.59 -6.60
CA HIS A 106 11.88 -9.43 -7.17
C HIS A 106 11.37 -9.68 -8.59
N LEU A 107 12.09 -10.48 -9.39
CA LEU A 107 11.65 -10.87 -10.73
C LEU A 107 10.39 -11.73 -10.69
N PHE A 108 10.26 -12.62 -9.70
CA PHE A 108 9.06 -13.44 -9.53
C PHE A 108 7.86 -12.55 -9.15
N TYR A 109 8.04 -11.60 -8.24
CA TYR A 109 6.98 -10.64 -7.90
C TYR A 109 6.58 -9.73 -9.07
N LEU A 110 7.54 -9.31 -9.89
CA LEU A 110 7.26 -8.51 -11.10
C LEU A 110 6.50 -9.34 -12.14
N MET A 111 6.88 -10.61 -12.31
CA MET A 111 6.17 -11.55 -13.18
C MET A 111 4.71 -11.69 -12.74
N GLU A 112 4.44 -11.97 -11.47
CA GLU A 112 3.07 -12.07 -10.92
C GLU A 112 2.23 -10.82 -11.24
N LEU A 113 2.79 -9.63 -10.97
CA LEU A 113 2.10 -8.36 -11.19
C LEU A 113 1.83 -8.14 -12.69
N SER A 114 2.82 -8.43 -13.54
CA SER A 114 2.70 -8.25 -14.99
C SER A 114 1.66 -9.18 -15.61
N THR A 115 1.62 -10.46 -15.18
CA THR A 115 0.64 -11.45 -15.65
C THR A 115 -0.78 -11.06 -15.21
N ALA A 116 -0.95 -10.64 -13.96
CA ALA A 116 -2.24 -10.19 -13.45
C ALA A 116 -2.72 -8.94 -14.19
N LEU A 117 -1.84 -7.95 -14.38
CA LEU A 117 -2.18 -6.73 -15.11
C LEU A 117 -2.52 -7.03 -16.58
N LEU A 118 -1.78 -7.94 -17.23
CA LEU A 118 -2.06 -8.40 -18.59
C LEU A 118 -3.47 -9.02 -18.69
N LEU A 119 -3.85 -9.92 -17.75
CA LEU A 119 -5.17 -10.55 -17.72
C LEU A 119 -6.32 -9.54 -17.55
N LEU A 120 -6.11 -8.49 -16.74
CA LEU A 120 -7.09 -7.42 -16.57
C LEU A 120 -7.19 -6.54 -17.82
N LEU A 121 -6.05 -6.11 -18.37
CA LEU A 121 -6.00 -5.27 -19.57
C LEU A 121 -6.52 -5.99 -20.81
N LEU A 122 -6.40 -7.32 -20.89
CA LEU A 122 -6.95 -8.11 -21.99
C LEU A 122 -8.47 -7.94 -22.13
N SER A 123 -9.17 -7.65 -21.03
CA SER A 123 -10.61 -7.36 -21.07
C SER A 123 -10.98 -6.13 -21.91
N LEU A 124 -10.02 -5.22 -22.16
CA LEU A 124 -10.22 -4.05 -23.02
C LEU A 124 -10.31 -4.42 -24.51
N CYS A 125 -9.66 -5.52 -24.89
CA CYS A 125 -9.59 -6.02 -26.27
C CYS A 125 -10.64 -7.10 -26.57
N GLU A 126 -11.23 -7.70 -25.53
CA GLU A 126 -12.29 -8.71 -25.62
C GLU A 126 -13.68 -8.07 -25.77
N ALA A 127 -14.64 -8.75 -26.40
CA ALA A 127 -16.01 -8.23 -26.54
C ALA A 127 -16.70 -8.03 -25.18
N PRO A 128 -17.37 -6.89 -24.90
CA PRO A 128 -17.46 -5.67 -25.73
C PRO A 128 -16.16 -4.84 -25.68
N ALA A 129 -15.45 -4.78 -26.80
CA ALA A 129 -14.13 -4.17 -26.89
C ALA A 129 -14.22 -2.68 -27.23
N VAL A 130 -13.22 -1.91 -26.82
CA VAL A 130 -13.02 -0.57 -27.38
C VAL A 130 -12.72 -0.72 -28.88
N PRO A 131 -13.45 -0.04 -29.78
CA PRO A 131 -13.36 -0.29 -31.23
C PRO A 131 -11.93 -0.24 -31.79
N MET A 132 -11.07 0.63 -31.25
CA MET A 132 -9.67 0.80 -31.67
C MET A 132 -8.76 -0.37 -31.25
N LEU A 133 -9.12 -1.12 -30.21
CA LEU A 133 -8.27 -2.16 -29.58
C LEU A 133 -8.82 -3.58 -29.79
N ARG A 134 -9.79 -3.73 -30.70
CA ARG A 134 -10.43 -5.02 -30.95
C ARG A 134 -9.44 -6.01 -31.57
N LEU A 135 -9.12 -7.06 -30.82
CA LEU A 135 -8.29 -8.16 -31.30
C LEU A 135 -9.14 -9.29 -31.89
N GLY A 136 -8.56 -10.04 -32.83
CA GLY A 136 -9.16 -11.27 -33.34
C GLY A 136 -9.40 -12.29 -32.21
N ILE A 137 -10.41 -13.13 -32.37
CA ILE A 137 -10.85 -14.07 -31.31
C ILE A 137 -9.72 -15.02 -30.91
N PHE A 138 -9.05 -15.57 -31.91
CA PHE A 138 -7.87 -16.39 -31.73
C PHE A 138 -6.73 -15.67 -30.99
N VAL A 139 -6.48 -14.40 -31.29
CA VAL A 139 -5.34 -13.65 -30.72
C VAL A 139 -5.56 -13.41 -29.23
N HIS A 140 -6.73 -12.91 -28.82
CA HIS A 140 -6.95 -12.69 -27.39
C HIS A 140 -7.09 -14.02 -26.62
N ALA A 141 -7.67 -15.07 -27.21
CA ALA A 141 -7.77 -16.38 -26.56
C ALA A 141 -6.40 -17.05 -26.34
N THR A 142 -5.46 -16.90 -27.29
CA THR A 142 -4.09 -17.40 -27.14
C THR A 142 -3.28 -16.60 -26.12
N LEU A 143 -3.45 -15.28 -26.07
CA LEU A 143 -2.86 -14.43 -25.03
C LEU A 143 -3.41 -14.76 -23.64
N GLU A 144 -4.72 -15.01 -23.53
CA GLU A 144 -5.35 -15.45 -22.29
C GLU A 144 -4.77 -16.80 -21.83
N LEU A 145 -4.69 -17.78 -22.72
CA LEU A 145 -4.12 -19.09 -22.42
C LEU A 145 -2.65 -18.99 -21.98
N PHE A 146 -1.85 -18.17 -22.66
CA PHE A 146 -0.46 -17.91 -22.29
C PHE A 146 -0.35 -17.32 -20.88
N ALA A 147 -1.13 -16.30 -20.56
CA ALA A 147 -1.13 -15.69 -19.24
C ALA A 147 -1.57 -16.69 -18.15
N LEU A 148 -2.59 -17.52 -18.42
CA LEU A 148 -3.03 -18.56 -17.48
C LEU A 148 -1.95 -19.64 -17.26
N ILE A 149 -1.18 -20.00 -18.29
CA ILE A 149 -0.03 -20.93 -18.15
C ILE A 149 1.04 -20.33 -17.23
N VAL A 150 1.31 -19.02 -17.33
CA VAL A 150 2.23 -18.35 -16.41
C VAL A 150 1.69 -18.41 -14.97
N VAL A 151 0.39 -18.23 -14.75
CA VAL A 151 -0.23 -18.41 -13.42
C VAL A 151 -0.11 -19.86 -12.91
N VAL A 152 -0.24 -20.87 -13.78
CA VAL A 152 0.01 -22.28 -13.42
C VAL A 152 1.45 -22.45 -12.94
N PHE A 153 2.42 -21.87 -13.65
CA PHE A 153 3.83 -21.90 -13.26
C PHE A 153 4.06 -21.24 -11.89
N GLU A 154 3.46 -20.08 -11.63
CA GLU A 154 3.52 -19.40 -10.33
C GLU A 154 3.00 -20.27 -9.18
N LEU A 155 1.81 -20.87 -9.35
CA LEU A 155 1.20 -21.72 -8.33
C LEU A 155 2.02 -23.00 -8.10
N SER A 156 2.59 -23.56 -9.16
CA SER A 156 3.46 -24.74 -9.08
C SER A 156 4.72 -24.46 -8.25
N MET A 157 5.33 -23.27 -8.43
CA MET A 157 6.48 -22.84 -7.64
C MET A 157 6.12 -22.54 -6.18
N LYS A 158 4.96 -21.94 -5.91
CA LYS A 158 4.44 -21.78 -4.54
C LYS A 158 4.15 -23.12 -3.86
N MET A 159 3.58 -24.08 -4.59
CA MET A 159 3.34 -25.44 -4.09
C MET A 159 4.65 -26.15 -3.73
N ARG A 160 5.71 -25.98 -4.55
CA ARG A 160 7.05 -26.53 -4.27
C ARG A 160 7.69 -25.95 -3.01
N TRP A 161 7.46 -24.67 -2.71
CA TRP A 161 7.96 -24.03 -1.49
C TRP A 161 7.13 -24.40 -0.25
N LEU A 162 5.81 -24.21 -0.29
CA LEU A 162 4.91 -24.37 0.87
C LEU A 162 4.67 -25.83 1.26
N GLY A 163 4.81 -26.75 0.30
CA GLY A 163 4.38 -28.14 0.43
C GLY A 163 2.89 -28.35 0.13
N PHE A 164 2.54 -29.55 -0.30
CA PHE A 164 1.20 -29.89 -0.81
C PHE A 164 0.08 -29.72 0.23
N GLN A 165 0.27 -30.25 1.44
CA GLN A 165 -0.75 -30.22 2.49
C GLN A 165 -1.06 -28.79 2.97
N THR A 166 -0.01 -27.98 3.14
CA THR A 166 -0.15 -26.54 3.46
C THR A 166 -0.84 -25.79 2.34
N PHE A 167 -0.46 -26.07 1.09
CA PHE A 167 -1.02 -25.41 -0.08
C PHE A 167 -2.54 -25.61 -0.19
N ILE A 168 -3.02 -26.84 0.06
CA ILE A 168 -4.46 -27.17 0.02
C ILE A 168 -5.21 -26.58 1.21
N ARG A 169 -4.61 -26.55 2.40
CA ARG A 169 -5.25 -25.97 3.58
C ARG A 169 -5.43 -24.45 3.48
N HIS A 170 -4.58 -23.77 2.70
CA HIS A 170 -4.64 -22.33 2.56
C HIS A 170 -5.78 -21.89 1.61
N LYS A 171 -6.86 -21.38 2.21
CA LYS A 171 -8.11 -20.99 1.52
C LYS A 171 -7.90 -20.11 0.29
N ARG A 172 -7.00 -19.11 0.36
CA ARG A 172 -6.79 -18.14 -0.72
C ARG A 172 -6.17 -18.76 -1.97
N THR A 173 -5.16 -19.62 -1.82
CA THR A 173 -4.52 -20.31 -2.95
C THR A 173 -5.48 -21.32 -3.57
N MET A 174 -6.35 -21.94 -2.76
CA MET A 174 -7.40 -22.82 -3.27
C MET A 174 -8.43 -22.07 -4.12
N VAL A 175 -8.95 -20.93 -3.66
CA VAL A 175 -9.87 -20.12 -4.47
C VAL A 175 -9.19 -19.67 -5.78
N LYS A 176 -7.92 -19.22 -5.73
CA LYS A 176 -7.15 -18.88 -6.94
C LYS A 176 -7.01 -20.07 -7.91
N THR A 177 -6.79 -21.27 -7.39
CA THR A 177 -6.67 -22.50 -8.18
C THR A 177 -8.01 -22.88 -8.82
N CYS A 178 -9.12 -22.79 -8.09
CA CYS A 178 -10.45 -23.04 -8.63
C CYS A 178 -10.82 -22.04 -9.73
N VAL A 179 -10.55 -20.75 -9.53
CA VAL A 179 -10.81 -19.71 -10.54
C VAL A 179 -9.94 -19.94 -11.78
N LEU A 180 -8.66 -20.27 -11.60
CA LEU A 180 -7.75 -20.62 -12.69
C LEU A 180 -8.29 -21.80 -13.51
N PHE A 181 -8.76 -22.86 -12.85
CA PHE A 181 -9.30 -24.04 -13.52
C PHE A 181 -10.52 -23.69 -14.38
N VAL A 182 -11.48 -22.94 -13.83
CA VAL A 182 -12.68 -22.50 -14.57
C VAL A 182 -12.29 -21.61 -15.76
N GLN A 183 -11.40 -20.64 -15.57
CA GLN A 183 -10.97 -19.76 -16.66
C GLN A 183 -10.17 -20.49 -17.75
N PHE A 184 -9.37 -21.50 -17.37
CA PHE A 184 -8.61 -22.29 -18.33
C PHE A 184 -9.54 -23.12 -19.23
N ILE A 185 -10.58 -23.75 -18.66
CA ILE A 185 -11.60 -24.45 -19.44
C ILE A 185 -12.31 -23.49 -20.39
N GLU A 186 -12.73 -22.33 -19.89
CA GLU A 186 -13.46 -21.35 -20.70
C GLU A 186 -12.60 -20.80 -21.85
N ALA A 187 -11.31 -20.51 -21.60
CA ALA A 187 -10.37 -20.08 -22.63
C ALA A 187 -10.23 -21.12 -23.75
N ILE A 188 -10.14 -22.42 -23.40
CA ILE A 188 -10.12 -23.51 -24.37
C ILE A 188 -11.45 -23.57 -25.14
N VAL A 189 -12.59 -23.45 -24.47
CA VAL A 189 -13.91 -23.47 -25.11
C VAL A 189 -14.05 -22.33 -26.11
N VAL A 190 -13.60 -21.12 -25.78
CA VAL A 190 -13.61 -19.96 -26.70
C VAL A 190 -12.67 -20.20 -27.88
N LEU A 191 -11.49 -20.77 -27.64
CA LEU A 191 -10.53 -21.08 -28.69
C LEU A 191 -11.06 -22.14 -29.67
N VAL A 192 -11.79 -23.16 -29.19
CA VAL A 192 -12.38 -24.19 -30.05
C VAL A 192 -13.60 -23.68 -30.80
N ARG A 193 -14.51 -22.99 -30.10
CA ARG A 193 -15.79 -22.53 -30.69
C ARG A 193 -15.64 -21.31 -31.60
N GLN A 194 -14.51 -20.59 -31.53
CA GLN A 194 -14.25 -19.34 -32.27
C GLN A 194 -15.36 -18.28 -32.10
N THR A 195 -16.16 -18.38 -31.04
CA THR A 195 -17.27 -17.49 -30.71
C THR A 195 -17.23 -17.19 -29.22
N SER A 196 -17.35 -15.90 -28.87
CA SER A 196 -17.45 -15.49 -27.47
C SER A 196 -18.88 -15.66 -26.99
N HIS A 197 -19.07 -16.51 -25.98
CA HIS A 197 -20.30 -16.54 -25.18
C HIS A 197 -20.22 -15.49 -24.05
N VAL A 198 -21.27 -15.35 -23.24
CA VAL A 198 -21.25 -14.44 -22.09
C VAL A 198 -20.27 -14.97 -21.03
N ARG A 199 -19.15 -14.26 -20.87
CA ARG A 199 -18.02 -14.69 -20.02
C ARG A 199 -18.07 -14.00 -18.65
N ILE A 200 -18.91 -14.52 -17.75
CA ILE A 200 -19.08 -13.96 -16.38
C ILE A 200 -17.81 -14.16 -15.54
N THR A 201 -17.06 -15.23 -15.80
CA THR A 201 -15.86 -15.61 -15.04
C THR A 201 -14.72 -14.60 -15.13
N ARG A 202 -14.76 -13.69 -16.13
CA ARG A 202 -13.81 -12.57 -16.26
C ARG A 202 -13.80 -11.67 -15.03
N ALA A 203 -14.94 -11.48 -14.37
CA ALA A 203 -15.03 -10.68 -13.15
C ALA A 203 -14.17 -11.27 -12.01
N LEU A 204 -13.89 -12.57 -12.04
CA LEU A 204 -13.06 -13.25 -11.05
C LEU A 204 -11.56 -13.00 -11.27
N ARG A 205 -11.12 -12.46 -12.43
CA ARG A 205 -9.70 -12.17 -12.72
C ARG A 205 -9.06 -11.21 -11.71
N CYS A 206 -9.86 -10.37 -11.06
CA CYS A 206 -9.39 -9.49 -9.98
C CYS A 206 -8.67 -10.25 -8.86
N ILE A 207 -8.98 -11.54 -8.64
CA ILE A 207 -8.29 -12.37 -7.64
C ILE A 207 -6.80 -12.50 -7.92
N PHE A 208 -6.39 -12.54 -9.19
CA PHE A 208 -4.99 -12.69 -9.56
C PHE A 208 -4.18 -11.47 -9.15
N LEU A 209 -4.74 -10.26 -9.30
CA LEU A 209 -4.11 -9.02 -8.87
C LEU A 209 -4.09 -8.89 -7.34
N VAL A 210 -5.19 -9.22 -6.66
CA VAL A 210 -5.29 -9.14 -5.19
C VAL A 210 -4.36 -10.16 -4.49
N ASP A 211 -4.07 -11.30 -5.12
CA ASP A 211 -3.13 -12.29 -4.59
C ASP A 211 -1.65 -11.91 -4.74
N CYS A 212 -1.30 -10.96 -5.62
CA CYS A 212 0.08 -10.50 -5.83
C CYS A 212 0.75 -9.98 -4.55
N ARG A 213 2.08 -10.11 -4.47
CA ARG A 213 2.88 -9.62 -3.32
C ARG A 213 2.82 -8.10 -3.13
N TYR A 214 2.90 -7.33 -4.22
CA TYR A 214 2.87 -5.85 -4.18
C TYR A 214 1.49 -5.32 -3.74
N CYS A 215 0.41 -5.97 -4.18
CA CYS A 215 -0.97 -5.61 -3.83
C CYS A 215 -1.42 -6.15 -2.45
N GLY A 216 -0.46 -6.49 -1.57
CA GLY A 216 -0.75 -6.99 -0.23
C GLY A 216 -1.55 -5.99 0.63
N ALA A 217 -1.34 -4.69 0.44
CA ALA A 217 -2.12 -3.64 1.10
C ALA A 217 -3.58 -3.62 0.62
N VAL A 218 -3.80 -3.64 -0.70
CA VAL A 218 -5.15 -3.72 -1.30
C VAL A 218 -5.90 -4.94 -0.78
N ARG A 219 -5.23 -6.09 -0.71
CA ARG A 219 -5.80 -7.33 -0.15
C ARG A 219 -6.20 -7.19 1.32
N ARG A 220 -5.39 -6.51 2.14
CA ARG A 220 -5.70 -6.28 3.57
C ARG A 220 -6.92 -5.39 3.69
N ASN A 221 -6.97 -4.28 2.96
CA ASN A 221 -8.09 -3.34 2.97
C ASN A 221 -9.39 -4.01 2.52
N LEU A 222 -9.37 -4.77 1.42
CA LEU A 222 -10.55 -5.51 0.96
C LEU A 222 -11.05 -6.51 2.01
N ARG A 223 -10.14 -7.26 2.65
CA ARG A 223 -10.51 -8.20 3.72
C ARG A 223 -11.16 -7.47 4.90
N GLN A 224 -10.62 -6.32 5.30
CA GLN A 224 -11.15 -5.53 6.42
C GLN A 224 -12.57 -5.03 6.12
N ILE A 225 -12.82 -4.54 4.90
CA ILE A 225 -14.16 -4.13 4.45
C ILE A 225 -15.17 -5.31 4.54
N PHE A 226 -14.77 -6.51 4.11
CA PHE A 226 -15.65 -7.68 4.23
C PHE A 226 -15.84 -8.16 5.68
N GLN A 227 -14.83 -7.96 6.55
CA GLN A 227 -14.92 -8.33 7.97
C GLN A 227 -15.77 -7.35 8.79
N SER A 228 -15.89 -6.08 8.37
CA SER A 228 -16.80 -5.10 8.97
C SER A 228 -18.24 -5.20 8.47
N LEU A 229 -18.53 -6.11 7.53
CA LEU A 229 -19.86 -6.27 6.94
C LEU A 229 -20.94 -6.83 7.91
N PRO A 230 -20.65 -7.72 8.89
CA PRO A 230 -21.72 -8.28 9.72
C PRO A 230 -22.52 -7.22 10.53
N PRO A 231 -21.89 -6.28 11.27
CA PRO A 231 -22.63 -5.21 11.96
C PRO A 231 -23.38 -4.27 11.01
N PHE A 232 -22.85 -4.09 9.80
CA PHE A 232 -23.52 -3.32 8.74
C PHE A 232 -24.84 -3.95 8.30
N ILE A 233 -24.89 -5.29 8.19
CA ILE A 233 -26.10 -6.01 7.77
C ILE A 233 -27.24 -5.79 8.78
N ASP A 234 -26.96 -5.77 10.08
CA ASP A 234 -27.97 -5.58 11.12
C ASP A 234 -28.64 -4.20 11.03
N ILE A 235 -27.86 -3.14 10.84
CA ILE A 235 -28.39 -1.77 10.70
C ILE A 235 -29.00 -1.56 9.31
N LEU A 236 -28.45 -2.18 8.26
CA LEU A 236 -29.06 -2.18 6.93
C LEU A 236 -30.46 -2.80 6.97
N LEU A 237 -30.64 -3.88 7.73
CA LEU A 237 -31.96 -4.50 7.93
C LEU A 237 -32.93 -3.53 8.62
N LEU A 238 -32.48 -2.79 9.64
CA LEU A 238 -33.28 -1.74 10.28
C LEU A 238 -33.68 -0.64 9.29
N LEU A 239 -32.74 -0.20 8.45
CA LEU A 239 -33.01 0.79 7.40
C LEU A 239 -34.06 0.29 6.41
N LEU A 240 -33.89 -0.93 5.88
CA LEU A 240 -34.84 -1.53 4.94
C LEU A 240 -36.21 -1.75 5.58
N PHE A 241 -36.26 -2.06 6.89
CA PHE A 241 -37.49 -2.21 7.63
C PHE A 241 -38.29 -0.89 7.71
N PHE A 242 -37.65 0.22 8.08
CA PHE A 242 -38.30 1.54 8.08
C PHE A 242 -38.73 1.96 6.67
N MET A 243 -37.90 1.69 5.67
CA MET A 243 -38.21 2.01 4.27
C MET A 243 -39.48 1.30 3.79
N VAL A 244 -39.67 0.03 4.16
CA VAL A 244 -40.89 -0.72 3.84
C VAL A 244 -42.11 -0.13 4.54
N ILE A 245 -42.00 0.26 5.82
CA ILE A 245 -43.10 0.92 6.55
C ILE A 245 -43.50 2.23 5.86
N PHE A 246 -42.52 3.07 5.52
CA PHE A 246 -42.78 4.33 4.82
C PHE A 246 -43.29 4.11 3.39
N ALA A 247 -42.90 3.03 2.71
CA ALA A 247 -43.43 2.70 1.38
C ALA A 247 -44.91 2.35 1.44
N ILE A 248 -45.33 1.55 2.42
CA ILE A 248 -46.74 1.20 2.66
C ILE A 248 -47.53 2.45 3.04
N LEU A 249 -47.00 3.29 3.94
CA LEU A 249 -47.63 4.55 4.32
C LEU A 249 -47.72 5.54 3.14
N GLY A 250 -46.68 5.58 2.31
CA GLY A 250 -46.61 6.41 1.11
C GLY A 250 -47.65 6.02 0.07
N GLU A 251 -47.85 4.72 -0.16
CA GLU A 251 -48.92 4.22 -1.06
C GLU A 251 -50.32 4.62 -0.59
N LEU A 252 -50.54 4.74 0.73
CA LEU A 252 -51.82 5.17 1.29
C LEU A 252 -52.05 6.70 1.22
N TYR A 253 -51.01 7.51 1.37
CA TYR A 253 -51.13 8.98 1.55
C TYR A 253 -50.66 9.83 0.35
N LEU A 254 -49.81 9.30 -0.53
CA LEU A 254 -49.12 10.06 -1.58
C LEU A 254 -49.64 9.75 -2.98
N TRP A 255 -49.30 10.61 -3.93
CA TRP A 255 -49.89 10.61 -5.27
C TRP A 255 -48.83 10.43 -6.36
N LYS A 256 -49.23 9.89 -7.51
CA LYS A 256 -48.47 9.75 -8.77
C LYS A 256 -47.28 8.80 -8.73
N TYR A 257 -46.34 9.00 -7.81
CA TYR A 257 -45.13 8.18 -7.65
C TYR A 257 -45.34 6.95 -6.75
N PHE A 258 -46.43 6.93 -5.99
CA PHE A 258 -46.72 5.92 -4.95
C PHE A 258 -47.94 5.07 -5.30
N ASN A 259 -48.03 4.62 -6.56
CA ASN A 259 -49.22 3.88 -7.04
C ASN A 259 -49.15 2.37 -6.78
N THR A 260 -47.95 1.83 -6.57
CA THR A 260 -47.71 0.41 -6.26
C THR A 260 -46.58 0.31 -5.25
N LEU A 261 -46.60 -0.73 -4.41
CA LEU A 261 -45.56 -0.97 -3.41
C LEU A 261 -44.14 -0.95 -3.99
N GLU A 262 -43.92 -1.56 -5.17
CA GLU A 262 -42.61 -1.57 -5.84
C GLU A 262 -42.16 -0.15 -6.20
N ASN A 263 -43.03 0.65 -6.82
CA ASN A 263 -42.71 2.02 -7.19
C ASN A 263 -42.48 2.88 -5.95
N SER A 264 -43.28 2.70 -4.89
CA SER A 264 -43.10 3.38 -3.60
C SER A 264 -41.74 3.05 -2.98
N LEU A 265 -41.36 1.77 -2.94
CA LEU A 265 -40.05 1.32 -2.43
C LEU A 265 -38.89 1.90 -3.24
N VAL A 266 -38.94 1.83 -4.57
CA VAL A 266 -37.87 2.37 -5.43
C VAL A 266 -37.77 3.88 -5.28
N ASN A 267 -38.90 4.60 -5.26
CA ASN A 267 -38.88 6.07 -5.11
C ASN A 267 -38.37 6.52 -3.74
N LEU A 268 -38.68 5.79 -2.67
CA LEU A 268 -38.10 6.03 -1.33
C LEU A 268 -36.63 5.66 -1.27
N PHE A 269 -36.22 4.53 -1.86
CA PHE A 269 -34.80 4.17 -1.95
C PHE A 269 -33.98 5.22 -2.69
N VAL A 270 -34.51 5.80 -3.77
CA VAL A 270 -33.86 6.93 -4.47
C VAL A 270 -33.91 8.20 -3.61
N LEU A 271 -34.99 8.45 -2.88
CA LEU A 271 -35.12 9.59 -1.96
C LEU A 271 -34.15 9.52 -0.78
N LEU A 272 -33.83 8.32 -0.29
CA LEU A 272 -32.79 8.10 0.73
C LEU A 272 -31.44 8.69 0.29
N THR A 273 -31.13 8.64 -1.00
CA THR A 273 -29.92 9.25 -1.58
C THR A 273 -30.10 10.73 -1.95
N THR A 274 -31.28 11.30 -1.71
CA THR A 274 -31.70 12.67 -2.09
C THR A 274 -31.63 12.97 -3.59
N SER A 275 -31.52 11.95 -4.45
CA SER A 275 -31.33 12.13 -5.90
C SER A 275 -32.58 12.62 -6.64
N ASN A 276 -33.78 12.41 -6.08
CA ASN A 276 -35.07 12.78 -6.67
C ASN A 276 -35.84 13.82 -5.83
N PHE A 277 -35.19 14.48 -4.87
CA PHE A 277 -35.78 15.61 -4.13
C PHE A 277 -35.45 16.92 -4.84
N PRO A 278 -36.41 17.83 -5.10
CA PRO A 278 -37.79 17.86 -4.59
C PRO A 278 -38.83 17.11 -5.46
N ASP A 279 -38.46 16.62 -6.64
CA ASP A 279 -39.40 16.13 -7.67
C ASP A 279 -40.39 15.06 -7.18
N VAL A 280 -39.96 14.11 -6.34
CA VAL A 280 -40.82 13.05 -5.78
C VAL A 280 -41.91 13.60 -4.85
N MET A 281 -41.66 14.73 -4.20
CA MET A 281 -42.58 15.38 -3.26
C MET A 281 -43.57 16.29 -3.99
N MET A 282 -43.16 16.95 -5.06
CA MET A 282 -43.91 18.05 -5.69
C MET A 282 -45.37 17.71 -6.05
N PRO A 283 -45.72 16.55 -6.64
CA PRO A 283 -47.11 16.25 -6.98
C PRO A 283 -48.01 16.11 -5.75
N SER A 284 -47.51 15.52 -4.67
CA SER A 284 -48.24 15.37 -3.41
C SER A 284 -48.35 16.71 -2.68
N TYR A 285 -47.28 17.51 -2.69
CA TYR A 285 -47.23 18.84 -2.09
C TYR A 285 -48.16 19.84 -2.78
N ALA A 286 -48.22 19.83 -4.12
CA ALA A 286 -49.11 20.69 -4.90
C ALA A 286 -50.60 20.41 -4.61
N ARG A 287 -50.93 19.19 -4.18
CA ARG A 287 -52.29 18.81 -3.79
C ARG A 287 -52.57 19.20 -2.34
N ASN A 288 -51.69 18.83 -1.41
CA ASN A 288 -51.81 19.15 0.01
C ASN A 288 -50.43 19.60 0.56
N PRO A 289 -50.29 20.84 1.07
CA PRO A 289 -49.00 21.33 1.58
C PRO A 289 -48.50 20.53 2.78
N TRP A 290 -49.40 19.94 3.56
CA TRP A 290 -49.08 19.08 4.71
C TRP A 290 -48.41 17.75 4.33
N SER A 291 -48.48 17.32 3.07
CA SER A 291 -47.75 16.13 2.59
C SER A 291 -46.23 16.29 2.69
N CYS A 292 -45.71 17.52 2.81
CA CYS A 292 -44.29 17.78 3.09
C CYS A 292 -43.82 17.16 4.40
N VAL A 293 -44.69 17.07 5.42
CA VAL A 293 -44.35 16.48 6.73
C VAL A 293 -43.91 15.03 6.59
N PHE A 294 -44.55 14.24 5.71
CA PHE A 294 -44.13 12.86 5.43
C PHE A 294 -42.66 12.80 4.99
N PHE A 295 -42.28 13.63 4.01
CA PHE A 295 -40.93 13.64 3.45
C PHE A 295 -39.90 14.20 4.43
N ILE A 296 -40.25 15.21 5.22
CA ILE A 296 -39.38 15.76 6.26
C ILE A 296 -39.10 14.71 7.35
N VAL A 297 -40.13 14.01 7.83
CA VAL A 297 -39.99 12.96 8.84
C VAL A 297 -39.18 11.80 8.29
N TYR A 298 -39.47 11.36 7.07
CA TYR A 298 -38.73 10.32 6.36
C TYR A 298 -37.22 10.64 6.28
N LEU A 299 -36.86 11.83 5.77
CA LEU A 299 -35.45 12.25 5.66
C LEU A 299 -34.79 12.44 7.03
N SER A 300 -35.53 12.92 8.03
CA SER A 300 -34.99 13.09 9.39
C SER A 300 -34.61 11.74 10.01
N ILE A 301 -35.46 10.73 9.85
CA ILE A 301 -35.25 9.40 10.43
C ILE A 301 -34.27 8.58 9.57
N GLU A 302 -34.52 8.42 8.28
CA GLU A 302 -33.73 7.49 7.48
C GLU A 302 -32.37 8.05 7.06
N LEU A 303 -32.33 9.30 6.58
CA LEU A 303 -31.08 9.91 6.11
C LEU A 303 -30.25 10.45 7.28
N TYR A 304 -30.79 11.32 8.12
CA TYR A 304 -29.96 11.96 9.15
C TYR A 304 -29.69 11.09 10.37
N PHE A 305 -30.63 10.24 10.77
CA PHE A 305 -30.43 9.38 11.92
C PHE A 305 -29.85 8.02 11.52
N ILE A 306 -30.58 7.20 10.73
CA ILE A 306 -30.18 5.82 10.45
C ILE A 306 -28.91 5.74 9.58
N MET A 307 -28.81 6.49 8.48
CA MET A 307 -27.61 6.42 7.60
C MET A 307 -26.33 6.94 8.30
N ASN A 308 -26.43 7.99 9.12
CA ASN A 308 -25.28 8.47 9.88
C ASN A 308 -24.88 7.49 11.01
N LEU A 309 -25.86 6.86 11.67
CA LEU A 309 -25.61 5.80 12.64
C LEU A 309 -24.91 4.59 11.97
N LEU A 310 -25.38 4.19 10.79
CA LEU A 310 -24.77 3.13 9.97
C LEU A 310 -23.31 3.45 9.68
N LEU A 311 -23.01 4.66 9.20
CA LEU A 311 -21.65 5.09 8.91
C LEU A 311 -20.75 5.06 10.16
N ALA A 312 -21.26 5.53 11.31
CA ALA A 312 -20.52 5.53 12.57
C ALA A 312 -20.16 4.11 13.03
N VAL A 313 -21.13 3.18 13.03
CA VAL A 313 -20.89 1.80 13.46
C VAL A 313 -19.93 1.08 12.50
N VAL A 314 -20.04 1.30 11.19
CA VAL A 314 -19.09 0.75 10.21
C VAL A 314 -17.67 1.28 10.44
N PHE A 315 -17.53 2.58 10.72
CA PHE A 315 -16.23 3.19 10.95
C PHE A 315 -15.57 2.68 12.24
N ASP A 316 -16.31 2.60 13.35
CA ASP A 316 -15.79 2.11 14.62
C ASP A 316 -15.35 0.63 14.52
N THR A 317 -16.18 -0.21 13.89
CA THR A 317 -15.85 -1.62 13.67
C THR A 317 -14.65 -1.79 12.72
N PHE A 318 -14.55 -0.96 11.67
CA PHE A 318 -13.39 -0.94 10.78
C PHE A 318 -12.10 -0.57 11.53
N ASN A 319 -12.13 0.49 12.35
CA ASN A 319 -10.98 0.92 13.14
C ASN A 319 -10.53 -0.15 14.14
N ASP A 320 -11.47 -0.84 14.80
CA ASP A 320 -11.13 -1.94 15.71
C ASP A 320 -10.48 -3.13 15.00
N ILE A 321 -10.96 -3.48 13.80
CA ILE A 321 -10.34 -4.49 12.96
C ILE A 321 -8.94 -4.05 12.52
N GLU A 322 -8.76 -2.80 12.12
CA GLU A 322 -7.47 -2.24 11.73
C GLU A 322 -6.48 -2.27 12.91
N LYS A 323 -6.90 -1.81 14.09
CA LYS A 323 -6.11 -1.82 15.32
C LYS A 323 -5.68 -3.24 15.72
N ARG A 324 -6.60 -4.21 15.70
CA ARG A 324 -6.26 -5.62 15.95
C ARG A 324 -5.29 -6.18 14.92
N LYS A 325 -5.46 -5.85 13.64
CA LYS A 325 -4.56 -6.31 12.59
C LYS A 325 -3.17 -5.70 12.72
N PHE A 326 -3.08 -4.40 13.02
CA PHE A 326 -1.82 -3.71 13.28
C PHE A 326 -1.09 -4.32 14.49
N LYS A 327 -1.80 -4.58 15.59
CA LYS A 327 -1.24 -5.29 16.77
C LYS A 327 -0.68 -6.67 16.37
N SER A 328 -1.44 -7.47 15.62
CA SER A 328 -1.00 -8.80 15.16
C SER A 328 0.26 -8.71 14.28
N LEU A 329 0.34 -7.74 13.36
CA LEU A 329 1.52 -7.51 12.51
C LEU A 329 2.77 -7.12 13.32
N LEU A 330 2.62 -6.25 14.33
CA LEU A 330 3.72 -5.88 15.21
C LEU A 330 4.20 -7.06 16.06
N LEU A 331 3.29 -7.86 16.62
CA LEU A 331 3.64 -9.05 17.39
C LEU A 331 4.38 -10.08 16.52
N HIS A 332 3.94 -10.28 15.27
CA HIS A 332 4.60 -11.18 14.34
C HIS A 332 6.01 -10.69 13.93
N LYS A 333 6.18 -9.39 13.71
CA LYS A 333 7.52 -8.79 13.52
C LYS A 333 8.41 -9.00 14.74
N ARG A 334 7.85 -8.85 15.95
CA ARG A 334 8.57 -9.03 17.21
C ARG A 334 9.03 -10.47 17.43
N THR A 335 8.21 -11.46 17.10
CA THR A 335 8.61 -12.87 17.20
C THR A 335 9.68 -13.23 16.18
N ALA A 336 9.62 -12.71 14.94
CA ALA A 336 10.72 -12.84 13.97
C ALA A 336 12.05 -12.30 14.52
N ILE A 337 12.03 -11.12 15.15
CA ILE A 337 13.21 -10.53 15.80
C ILE A 337 13.73 -11.44 16.91
N GLN A 338 12.86 -12.05 17.73
CA GLN A 338 13.27 -12.97 18.79
C GLN A 338 13.92 -14.24 18.23
N HIS A 339 13.37 -14.83 17.16
CA HIS A 339 13.98 -15.97 16.48
C HIS A 339 15.35 -15.61 15.92
N ALA A 340 15.45 -14.51 15.16
CA ALA A 340 16.72 -14.01 14.62
C ALA A 340 17.74 -13.72 15.72
N TYR A 341 17.32 -13.09 16.83
CA TYR A 341 18.20 -12.79 17.96
C TYR A 341 18.76 -14.07 18.59
N ARG A 342 17.93 -15.10 18.79
CA ARG A 342 18.37 -16.41 19.32
C ARG A 342 19.41 -17.08 18.42
N LEU A 343 19.29 -16.96 17.09
CA LEU A 343 20.24 -17.52 16.12
C LEU A 343 21.60 -16.77 16.09
N LEU A 344 21.62 -15.50 16.50
CA LEU A 344 22.80 -14.64 16.42
C LEU A 344 23.61 -14.57 17.72
N ILE A 345 23.12 -15.15 18.81
CA ILE A 345 23.83 -15.22 20.08
C ILE A 345 24.77 -16.42 20.11
N THR A 346 26.00 -16.20 20.55
CA THR A 346 26.97 -17.26 20.81
C THR A 346 26.77 -17.85 22.21
N LYS A 347 26.81 -19.19 22.33
CA LYS A 347 26.73 -19.89 23.64
C LYS A 347 27.75 -19.38 24.68
N GLN A 348 28.90 -18.88 24.23
CA GLN A 348 29.98 -18.36 25.08
C GLN A 348 29.72 -16.94 25.64
N ARG A 349 28.84 -16.13 25.02
CA ARG A 349 28.46 -14.80 25.50
C ARG A 349 26.97 -14.53 25.24
N PRO A 350 26.08 -14.91 26.17
CA PRO A 350 24.64 -14.71 26.01
C PRO A 350 24.19 -13.24 26.14
N SER A 351 25.11 -12.32 26.44
CA SER A 351 24.80 -10.93 26.80
C SER A 351 24.46 -10.01 25.63
N GLY A 352 24.60 -10.45 24.38
CA GLY A 352 24.11 -9.70 23.21
C GLY A 352 24.80 -10.01 21.89
N ILE A 353 24.35 -9.34 20.82
CA ILE A 353 24.88 -9.53 19.46
C ILE A 353 26.14 -8.69 19.29
N SER A 354 27.24 -9.33 18.87
CA SER A 354 28.48 -8.64 18.51
C SER A 354 28.41 -8.01 17.12
N PHE A 355 29.23 -6.98 16.86
CA PHE A 355 29.28 -6.33 15.55
C PHE A 355 29.56 -7.31 14.40
N LYS A 356 30.40 -8.33 14.63
CA LYS A 356 30.72 -9.36 13.62
C LYS A 356 29.47 -10.14 13.18
N HIS A 357 28.63 -10.54 14.13
CA HIS A 357 27.40 -11.30 13.83
C HIS A 357 26.33 -10.39 13.18
N PHE A 358 26.22 -9.14 13.64
CA PHE A 358 25.34 -8.15 13.02
C PHE A 358 25.76 -7.82 11.58
N GLU A 359 27.05 -7.69 11.33
CA GLU A 359 27.60 -7.49 9.99
C GLU A 359 27.27 -8.67 9.06
N GLY A 360 27.41 -9.90 9.57
CA GLY A 360 27.06 -11.14 8.86
C GLY A 360 25.58 -11.19 8.48
N LEU A 361 24.69 -10.84 9.40
CA LEU A 361 23.25 -10.74 9.16
C LEU A 361 22.92 -9.74 8.04
N LEU A 362 23.45 -8.52 8.13
CA LEU A 362 23.15 -7.46 7.16
C LEU A 362 23.65 -7.77 5.75
N ARG A 363 24.69 -8.61 5.62
CA ARG A 363 25.18 -9.08 4.31
C ARG A 363 24.12 -9.87 3.55
N PHE A 364 23.27 -10.62 4.26
CA PHE A 364 22.17 -11.39 3.65
C PHE A 364 20.85 -10.62 3.62
N TYR A 365 20.52 -9.89 4.69
CA TYR A 365 19.26 -9.16 4.77
C TYR A 365 19.21 -7.96 3.81
N LYS A 366 20.31 -7.18 3.71
CA LYS A 366 20.45 -6.04 2.78
C LYS A 366 21.84 -6.02 2.11
N PRO A 367 22.06 -6.82 1.05
CA PRO A 367 23.38 -7.01 0.44
C PRO A 367 23.98 -5.74 -0.21
N ARG A 368 23.15 -4.76 -0.59
CA ARG A 368 23.59 -3.51 -1.24
C ARG A 368 24.15 -2.46 -0.27
N MET A 369 24.16 -2.74 1.02
CA MET A 369 24.52 -1.77 2.07
C MET A 369 26.04 -1.68 2.29
N CYS A 370 26.60 -0.46 2.30
CA CYS A 370 28.05 -0.29 2.49
C CYS A 370 28.49 -0.62 3.93
N ALA A 371 29.77 -1.01 4.11
CA ALA A 371 30.33 -1.30 5.44
C ALA A 371 30.17 -0.16 6.45
N ARG A 372 30.37 1.09 6.02
CA ARG A 372 30.14 2.29 6.84
C ARG A 372 28.69 2.38 7.33
N GLU A 373 27.74 2.14 6.45
CA GLU A 373 26.31 2.21 6.77
C GLU A 373 25.94 1.10 7.76
N ARG A 374 26.47 -0.12 7.55
CA ARG A 374 26.27 -1.25 8.48
C ARG A 374 26.75 -0.91 9.90
N TYR A 375 27.92 -0.25 10.01
CA TYR A 375 28.41 0.24 11.30
C TYR A 375 27.53 1.33 11.90
N LEU A 376 27.07 2.30 11.10
CA LEU A 376 26.16 3.35 11.58
C LEU A 376 24.83 2.78 12.07
N THR A 377 24.25 1.78 11.37
CA THR A 377 23.05 1.10 11.86
C THR A 377 23.28 0.35 13.15
N PHE A 378 24.43 -0.32 13.30
CA PHE A 378 24.77 -1.00 14.55
C PHE A 378 24.85 0.00 15.71
N LYS A 379 25.54 1.12 15.49
CA LYS A 379 25.67 2.18 16.49
C LYS A 379 24.33 2.84 16.82
N ALA A 380 23.46 3.05 15.85
CA ALA A 380 22.14 3.65 16.05
C ALA A 380 21.16 2.72 16.78
N LEU A 381 21.30 1.41 16.57
CA LEU A 381 20.52 0.41 17.28
C LEU A 381 20.97 0.30 18.75
N ASN A 382 22.27 0.44 18.99
CA ASN A 382 22.87 0.32 20.32
C ASN A 382 22.72 1.59 21.16
N GLN A 383 21.58 1.73 21.83
CA GLN A 383 21.32 2.85 22.75
C GLN A 383 22.06 2.71 24.09
N SER A 384 22.42 1.49 24.48
CA SER A 384 23.06 1.20 25.77
C SER A 384 24.56 1.51 25.83
N ASN A 385 25.17 1.96 24.74
CA ASN A 385 26.62 2.24 24.60
C ASN A 385 27.54 1.07 25.00
N THR A 386 27.00 -0.15 25.08
CA THR A 386 27.82 -1.36 25.36
C THR A 386 28.46 -1.88 24.07
N SER A 387 29.36 -2.85 24.13
CA SER A 387 29.94 -3.44 22.91
C SER A 387 29.00 -4.43 22.20
N LEU A 388 27.82 -4.69 22.77
CA LEU A 388 26.86 -5.70 22.34
C LEU A 388 25.46 -5.08 22.21
N VAL A 389 24.63 -5.62 21.33
CA VAL A 389 23.23 -5.19 21.20
C VAL A 389 22.34 -6.12 22.02
N SER A 390 21.57 -5.55 22.96
CA SER A 390 20.60 -6.28 23.78
C SER A 390 19.32 -6.59 23.00
N LEU A 391 18.51 -7.53 23.48
CA LEU A 391 17.21 -7.84 22.85
C LEU A 391 16.27 -6.62 22.84
N LYS A 392 16.31 -5.77 23.89
CA LYS A 392 15.49 -4.56 23.99
C LYS A 392 15.82 -3.58 22.87
N ASP A 393 17.12 -3.35 22.65
CA ASP A 393 17.64 -2.51 21.57
C ASP A 393 17.32 -3.10 20.20
N PHE A 394 17.45 -4.43 20.05
CA PHE A 394 17.21 -5.14 18.81
C PHE A 394 15.74 -5.13 18.35
N TYR A 395 14.77 -4.82 19.21
CA TYR A 395 13.37 -4.67 18.78
C TYR A 395 13.15 -3.53 17.78
N ASN A 396 13.99 -2.49 17.82
CA ASN A 396 13.91 -1.36 16.89
C ASN A 396 14.62 -1.63 15.55
N PHE A 397 14.99 -2.89 15.27
CA PHE A 397 15.73 -3.28 14.07
C PHE A 397 15.07 -2.80 12.77
N TYR A 398 13.77 -3.05 12.58
CA TYR A 398 13.07 -2.67 11.34
C TYR A 398 13.05 -1.16 11.10
N GLU A 399 12.96 -0.36 12.16
CA GLU A 399 12.95 1.10 12.08
C GLU A 399 14.33 1.63 11.69
N VAL A 400 15.38 1.17 12.37
CA VAL A 400 16.75 1.65 12.17
C VAL A 400 17.33 1.19 10.82
N VAL A 401 17.07 -0.06 10.41
CA VAL A 401 17.56 -0.59 9.13
C VAL A 401 16.83 0.01 7.94
N GLY A 402 15.66 0.63 8.13
CA GLY A 402 14.96 1.42 7.13
C GLY A 402 15.62 2.76 6.81
N LEU A 403 16.48 3.27 7.70
CA LEU A 403 17.10 4.59 7.56
C LEU A 403 18.20 4.61 6.49
N LYS A 404 18.30 5.72 5.75
CA LYS A 404 19.39 5.98 4.80
C LYS A 404 20.39 6.95 5.42
N TRP A 405 21.65 6.54 5.50
CA TRP A 405 22.71 7.36 6.09
C TRP A 405 23.29 8.33 5.07
N LYS A 406 23.19 9.63 5.35
CA LYS A 406 23.85 10.68 4.57
C LYS A 406 24.82 11.44 5.46
N ALA A 407 26.02 11.68 4.94
CA ALA A 407 26.98 12.55 5.62
C ALA A 407 26.52 14.00 5.43
N LYS A 408 26.46 14.77 6.52
CA LYS A 408 26.29 16.22 6.45
C LYS A 408 27.61 16.82 5.95
N ARG A 409 27.62 17.36 4.74
CA ARG A 409 28.78 18.07 4.16
C ARG A 409 28.50 19.57 4.29
N ASN A 410 29.31 20.28 5.07
CA ASN A 410 29.16 21.74 5.24
C ASN A 410 29.79 22.56 4.09
N ARG A 411 30.44 21.92 3.11
CA ARG A 411 30.89 22.58 1.87
C ARG A 411 29.77 22.43 0.85
N GLU A 412 28.90 23.43 0.80
CA GLU A 412 27.58 23.30 0.18
C GLU A 412 27.53 23.81 -1.26
N HIS A 413 28.53 24.56 -1.75
CA HIS A 413 28.31 25.33 -2.96
C HIS A 413 29.44 25.27 -3.99
N TRP A 414 29.07 25.02 -5.25
CA TRP A 414 29.96 25.10 -6.42
C TRP A 414 30.58 26.50 -6.62
N PHE A 415 30.06 27.51 -5.93
CA PHE A 415 30.56 28.89 -5.95
C PHE A 415 31.50 29.26 -4.81
N ASP A 416 31.93 28.29 -3.98
CA ASP A 416 33.03 28.52 -3.04
C ASP A 416 34.36 28.83 -3.78
N ASP A 417 34.47 28.44 -5.05
CA ASP A 417 35.59 28.75 -5.95
C ASP A 417 35.41 30.07 -6.74
N LEU A 418 34.27 30.77 -6.61
CA LEU A 418 33.99 32.02 -7.33
C LEU A 418 34.50 33.26 -6.56
N PRO A 419 34.83 34.36 -7.27
CA PRO A 419 35.29 35.61 -6.66
C PRO A 419 34.23 36.22 -5.72
N ARG A 420 34.71 36.95 -4.69
CA ARG A 420 33.91 37.44 -3.54
C ARG A 420 32.64 38.25 -3.90
N THR A 421 32.59 38.88 -5.07
CA THR A 421 31.43 39.65 -5.54
C THR A 421 30.25 38.75 -5.92
N ALA A 422 30.49 37.64 -6.63
CA ALA A 422 29.45 36.67 -6.97
C ALA A 422 28.92 35.98 -5.71
N PHE A 423 29.81 35.64 -4.76
CA PHE A 423 29.45 35.03 -3.48
C PHE A 423 28.47 35.90 -2.67
N LEU A 424 28.67 37.23 -2.66
CA LEU A 424 27.81 38.16 -1.91
C LEU A 424 26.39 38.24 -2.50
N ILE A 425 26.27 38.20 -3.84
CA ILE A 425 24.99 38.23 -4.56
C ILE A 425 24.18 36.96 -4.26
N PHE A 426 24.80 35.78 -4.30
CA PHE A 426 24.12 34.51 -4.01
C PHE A 426 23.77 34.33 -2.52
N LYS A 427 24.52 34.95 -1.60
CA LYS A 427 24.26 34.89 -0.16
C LYS A 427 23.21 35.91 0.30
N GLY A 428 23.23 37.14 -0.24
CA GLY A 428 22.32 38.22 0.13
C GLY A 428 20.88 38.04 -0.37
N ASN A 429 20.70 37.34 -1.50
CA ASN A 429 19.39 37.12 -2.11
C ASN A 429 18.55 36.00 -1.45
N ARG A 430 18.92 35.40 -0.32
CA ARG A 430 18.14 34.26 0.20
C ARG A 430 16.88 34.64 0.98
N LEU A 431 16.89 35.76 1.72
CA LEU A 431 15.79 36.10 2.63
C LEU A 431 14.72 36.96 1.94
N CYS A 432 15.10 38.07 1.31
CA CYS A 432 14.14 38.96 0.63
C CYS A 432 13.54 38.35 -0.64
N PHE A 433 14.23 37.42 -1.28
CA PHE A 433 13.77 36.81 -2.53
C PHE A 433 12.55 35.92 -2.32
N HIS A 434 12.46 35.23 -1.19
CA HIS A 434 11.33 34.34 -0.90
C HIS A 434 10.02 35.14 -0.72
N ASP A 435 10.06 36.20 0.08
CA ASP A 435 8.90 37.08 0.31
C ASP A 435 8.50 37.85 -0.96
N SER A 436 9.49 38.26 -1.77
CA SER A 436 9.23 38.89 -3.07
C SER A 436 8.49 37.96 -4.03
N MET A 437 8.80 36.65 -4.03
CA MET A 437 8.16 35.68 -4.91
C MET A 437 6.72 35.41 -4.52
N TYR A 438 6.40 35.32 -3.23
CA TYR A 438 5.00 35.22 -2.80
C TYR A 438 4.19 36.46 -3.20
N THR A 439 4.80 37.64 -3.14
CA THR A 439 4.17 38.87 -3.63
C THR A 439 3.89 38.78 -5.13
N VAL A 440 4.85 38.29 -5.94
CA VAL A 440 4.66 38.08 -7.38
C VAL A 440 3.53 37.08 -7.65
N VAL A 441 3.45 35.98 -6.90
CA VAL A 441 2.38 34.98 -7.04
C VAL A 441 1.02 35.58 -6.69
N ALA A 442 0.92 36.37 -5.62
CA ALA A 442 -0.31 37.06 -5.25
C ALA A 442 -0.76 38.06 -6.33
N VAL A 443 0.18 38.84 -6.87
CA VAL A 443 -0.10 39.79 -7.97
C VAL A 443 -0.53 39.04 -9.23
N ASN A 444 0.11 37.93 -9.58
CA ASN A 444 -0.30 37.08 -10.70
C ASN A 444 -1.74 36.55 -10.49
N GLY A 445 -2.07 36.10 -9.27
CA GLY A 445 -3.41 35.63 -8.95
C GLY A 445 -4.50 36.70 -9.06
N ILE A 446 -4.23 37.90 -8.54
CA ILE A 446 -5.13 39.05 -8.68
C ILE A 446 -5.27 39.43 -10.17
N TRP A 447 -4.16 39.44 -10.92
CA TRP A 447 -4.18 39.75 -12.34
C TRP A 447 -5.04 38.75 -13.13
N ILE A 448 -4.85 37.45 -12.90
CA ILE A 448 -5.66 36.40 -13.52
C ILE A 448 -7.14 36.60 -13.19
N LEU A 449 -7.47 36.89 -11.93
CA LEU A 449 -8.85 37.12 -11.50
C LEU A 449 -9.47 38.33 -12.21
N VAL A 450 -8.79 39.48 -12.23
CA VAL A 450 -9.24 40.69 -12.92
C VAL A 450 -9.40 40.43 -14.41
N GLU A 451 -8.44 39.76 -15.04
CA GLU A 451 -8.50 39.39 -16.46
C GLU A 451 -9.70 38.48 -16.73
N THR A 452 -10.00 37.51 -15.86
CA THR A 452 -11.19 36.65 -16.01
C THR A 452 -12.52 37.42 -15.89
N PHE A 453 -12.60 38.41 -14.99
CA PHE A 453 -13.79 39.26 -14.87
C PHE A 453 -13.94 40.20 -16.08
N MET A 454 -12.85 40.77 -16.57
CA MET A 454 -12.84 41.64 -17.75
C MET A 454 -13.17 40.87 -19.03
N LEU A 455 -12.79 39.59 -19.11
CA LEU A 455 -13.02 38.70 -20.25
C LEU A 455 -14.32 37.88 -20.15
N GLN A 456 -15.26 38.22 -19.25
CA GLN A 456 -16.56 37.54 -19.03
C GLN A 456 -17.44 37.31 -20.29
N GLY A 457 -16.99 37.69 -21.49
CA GLY A 457 -17.66 37.53 -22.77
C GLY A 457 -16.97 36.65 -23.85
N GLY A 458 -15.85 35.94 -23.58
CA GLY A 458 -15.51 34.77 -24.44
C GLY A 458 -14.12 34.65 -25.09
N ASN A 459 -13.02 35.09 -24.45
CA ASN A 459 -11.68 34.99 -25.06
C ASN A 459 -10.66 34.13 -24.30
N PHE A 460 -11.08 33.13 -23.51
CA PHE A 460 -10.13 32.11 -23.01
C PHE A 460 -9.46 31.33 -24.15
N PHE A 461 -10.06 31.30 -25.35
CA PHE A 461 -9.52 30.65 -26.55
C PHE A 461 -9.05 31.66 -27.60
N SER A 462 -8.66 32.88 -27.20
CA SER A 462 -8.00 33.75 -28.16
C SER A 462 -6.64 33.13 -28.51
N ARG A 463 -6.37 32.97 -29.81
CA ARG A 463 -5.11 32.40 -30.34
C ARG A 463 -3.87 33.14 -29.82
N ASN A 464 -4.07 34.35 -29.32
CA ASN A 464 -3.01 35.21 -28.80
C ASN A 464 -2.73 34.89 -27.33
N VAL A 465 -1.48 34.58 -27.03
CA VAL A 465 -0.99 34.48 -25.66
C VAL A 465 -1.03 35.87 -25.02
N PRO A 466 -1.64 36.04 -23.84
CA PRO A 466 -1.60 37.32 -23.15
C PRO A 466 -0.16 37.66 -22.77
N TRP A 467 0.27 38.90 -23.04
CA TRP A 467 1.63 39.37 -22.74
C TRP A 467 1.96 39.24 -21.25
N SER A 468 0.96 39.39 -20.36
CA SER A 468 1.10 39.21 -18.92
C SER A 468 1.60 37.81 -18.56
N TYR A 469 1.12 36.77 -19.25
CA TYR A 469 1.56 35.39 -19.04
C TYR A 469 3.05 35.22 -19.37
N ILE A 470 3.53 35.84 -20.45
CA ILE A 470 4.95 35.82 -20.82
C ILE A 470 5.77 36.51 -19.73
N VAL A 471 5.32 37.66 -19.23
CA VAL A 471 5.99 38.40 -18.14
C VAL A 471 6.12 37.52 -16.89
N PHE A 472 5.02 36.97 -16.37
CA PHE A 472 5.08 36.12 -15.18
C PHE A 472 5.94 34.86 -15.41
N LEU A 473 5.83 34.22 -16.59
CA LEU A 473 6.66 33.06 -16.93
C LEU A 473 8.15 33.39 -16.96
N THR A 474 8.53 34.57 -17.48
CA THR A 474 9.94 35.01 -17.45
C THR A 474 10.43 35.25 -16.03
N ILE A 475 9.60 35.84 -15.15
CA ILE A 475 9.95 36.03 -13.73
C ILE A 475 10.19 34.67 -13.06
N TYR A 476 9.29 33.70 -13.26
CA TYR A 476 9.46 32.34 -12.73
C TYR A 476 10.66 31.60 -13.35
N GLY A 477 10.95 31.82 -14.63
CA GLY A 477 12.13 31.25 -15.29
C GLY A 477 13.44 31.78 -14.73
N VAL A 478 13.53 33.10 -14.54
CA VAL A 478 14.70 33.74 -13.91
C VAL A 478 14.85 33.28 -12.46
N GLU A 479 13.74 33.18 -11.73
CA GLU A 479 13.74 32.67 -10.37
C GLU A 479 14.28 31.24 -10.27
N LEU A 480 13.81 30.36 -11.15
CA LEU A 480 14.28 28.98 -11.25
C LEU A 480 15.78 28.91 -11.55
N LEU A 481 16.28 29.73 -12.48
CA LEU A 481 17.71 29.81 -12.80
C LEU A 481 18.53 30.32 -11.61
N LEU A 482 18.05 31.35 -10.90
CA LEU A 482 18.72 31.89 -9.71
C LEU A 482 18.73 30.90 -8.54
N LYS A 483 17.62 30.19 -8.28
CA LYS A 483 17.56 29.16 -7.22
C LYS A 483 18.43 27.96 -7.55
N THR A 484 18.38 27.46 -8.79
CA THR A 484 19.18 26.29 -9.21
C THR A 484 20.68 26.59 -9.19
N THR A 485 21.09 27.80 -9.58
CA THR A 485 22.48 28.25 -9.44
C THR A 485 22.85 28.56 -7.99
N GLY A 486 21.97 29.12 -7.18
CA GLY A 486 22.26 29.50 -5.78
C GLY A 486 22.24 28.36 -4.76
N LEU A 487 21.53 27.26 -5.01
CA LEU A 487 21.48 26.07 -4.15
C LEU A 487 22.25 24.89 -4.76
N GLY A 488 22.46 24.90 -6.07
CA GLY A 488 22.92 23.75 -6.83
C GLY A 488 21.75 22.81 -7.19
N PRO A 489 21.84 22.09 -8.30
CA PRO A 489 20.72 21.29 -8.83
C PRO A 489 20.32 20.13 -7.90
N VAL A 490 21.27 19.56 -7.14
CA VAL A 490 21.03 18.43 -6.25
C VAL A 490 20.24 18.85 -5.01
N GLU A 491 20.59 19.98 -4.40
CA GLU A 491 19.88 20.49 -3.22
C GLU A 491 18.52 21.09 -3.61
N TYR A 492 18.45 21.78 -4.76
CA TYR A 492 17.19 22.31 -5.28
C TYR A 492 16.14 21.21 -5.51
N LEU A 493 16.49 20.13 -6.22
CA LEU A 493 15.58 19.01 -6.50
C LEU A 493 15.25 18.14 -5.28
N SER A 494 15.89 18.39 -4.13
CA SER A 494 15.61 17.64 -2.90
C SER A 494 14.31 18.06 -2.21
N SER A 495 13.87 19.30 -2.43
CA SER A 495 12.60 19.82 -1.91
C SER A 495 11.46 19.52 -2.88
N GLY A 496 10.35 18.97 -2.38
CA GLY A 496 9.16 18.68 -3.18
C GLY A 496 8.55 19.92 -3.83
N TRP A 497 8.57 21.06 -3.12
CA TRP A 497 8.05 22.34 -3.63
C TRP A 497 8.91 22.91 -4.76
N ASN A 498 10.24 22.84 -4.65
CA ASN A 498 11.14 23.25 -5.73
C ASN A 498 11.00 22.33 -6.96
N LEU A 499 10.81 21.02 -6.76
CA LEU A 499 10.54 20.08 -7.85
C LEU A 499 9.21 20.41 -8.55
N PHE A 500 8.18 20.76 -7.77
CA PHE A 500 6.90 21.25 -8.30
C PHE A 500 7.08 22.54 -9.11
N ASP A 501 7.72 23.57 -8.56
CA ASP A 501 8.03 24.83 -9.25
C ASP A 501 8.79 24.62 -10.55
N PHE A 502 9.79 23.73 -10.52
CA PHE A 502 10.56 23.33 -11.69
C PHE A 502 9.67 22.71 -12.76
N SER A 503 8.86 21.72 -12.38
CA SER A 503 7.97 21.02 -13.30
C SER A 503 6.92 21.95 -13.91
N VAL A 504 6.28 22.81 -13.12
CA VAL A 504 5.25 23.75 -13.60
C VAL A 504 5.87 24.78 -14.53
N THR A 505 7.04 25.32 -14.19
CA THR A 505 7.75 26.31 -15.02
C THR A 505 8.22 25.67 -16.32
N LEU A 506 8.82 24.48 -16.27
CA LEU A 506 9.25 23.73 -17.45
C LEU A 506 8.06 23.37 -18.36
N PHE A 507 6.96 22.91 -17.77
CA PHE A 507 5.73 22.60 -18.51
C PHE A 507 5.16 23.85 -19.19
N ALA A 508 5.14 24.99 -18.51
CA ALA A 508 4.71 26.27 -19.05
C ALA A 508 5.60 26.77 -20.21
N PHE A 509 6.93 26.62 -20.09
CA PHE A 509 7.87 26.91 -21.18
C PHE A 509 7.68 25.98 -22.38
N LEU A 510 7.50 24.67 -22.15
CA LEU A 510 7.21 23.70 -23.21
C LEU A 510 5.90 24.03 -23.92
N GLY A 511 4.86 24.45 -23.20
CA GLY A 511 3.60 24.89 -23.79
C GLY A 511 3.74 26.15 -24.63
N LEU A 512 4.49 27.15 -24.15
CA LEU A 512 4.76 28.37 -24.92
C LEU A 512 5.58 28.06 -26.19
N MET A 513 6.58 27.18 -26.10
CA MET A 513 7.39 26.74 -27.22
C MET A 513 6.57 25.95 -28.25
N ALA A 514 5.73 25.01 -27.80
CA ALA A 514 4.85 24.24 -28.68
C ALA A 514 3.86 25.15 -29.42
N LEU A 515 3.32 26.17 -28.75
CA LEU A 515 2.45 27.16 -29.37
C LEU A 515 3.19 28.03 -30.38
N ALA A 516 4.47 28.38 -30.12
CA ALA A 516 5.32 29.07 -31.10
C ALA A 516 5.58 28.24 -32.36
N PHE A 517 5.56 26.90 -32.27
CA PHE A 517 5.62 25.98 -33.41
C PHE A 517 4.24 25.68 -34.03
N ASN A 518 3.20 26.48 -33.74
CA ASN A 518 1.82 26.31 -34.23
C ASN A 518 1.18 24.95 -33.86
N MET A 519 1.59 24.32 -32.76
CA MET A 519 0.95 23.11 -32.25
C MET A 519 -0.26 23.49 -31.38
N GLU A 520 -1.39 23.81 -32.04
CA GLU A 520 -2.65 24.24 -31.42
C GLU A 520 -3.15 23.34 -30.25
N PRO A 521 -3.00 21.99 -30.29
CA PRO A 521 -3.46 21.15 -29.19
C PRO A 521 -2.79 21.39 -27.84
N PHE A 522 -1.68 22.13 -27.77
CA PHE A 522 -0.96 22.43 -26.51
C PHE A 522 -1.41 23.73 -25.84
N TYR A 523 -2.40 24.44 -26.41
CA TYR A 523 -2.93 25.67 -25.82
C TYR A 523 -3.49 25.47 -24.39
N PHE A 524 -3.98 24.27 -24.05
CA PHE A 524 -4.45 23.96 -22.69
C PHE A 524 -3.39 24.24 -21.61
N ILE A 525 -2.09 24.19 -21.95
CA ILE A 525 -1.01 24.49 -21.00
C ILE A 525 -1.08 25.94 -20.54
N VAL A 526 -1.41 26.86 -21.44
CA VAL A 526 -1.60 28.29 -21.13
C VAL A 526 -2.86 28.50 -20.29
N VAL A 527 -3.91 27.71 -20.53
CA VAL A 527 -5.15 27.72 -19.73
C VAL A 527 -4.87 27.28 -18.28
N LEU A 528 -3.92 26.35 -18.08
CA LEU A 528 -3.51 25.87 -16.76
C LEU A 528 -2.58 26.84 -15.99
N ARG A 529 -2.47 28.11 -16.41
CA ARG A 529 -1.72 29.17 -15.69
C ARG A 529 -2.04 29.30 -14.18
N PRO A 530 -3.26 29.01 -13.67
CA PRO A 530 -3.52 29.08 -12.23
C PRO A 530 -2.76 28.03 -11.40
N LEU A 531 -2.19 26.97 -12.01
CA LEU A 531 -1.33 26.02 -11.30
C LEU A 531 -0.10 26.70 -10.68
N GLN A 532 0.32 27.85 -11.22
CA GLN A 532 1.42 28.66 -10.68
C GLN A 532 1.07 29.33 -9.34
N LEU A 533 -0.21 29.37 -8.94
CA LEU A 533 -0.64 29.88 -7.63
C LEU A 533 -0.58 28.81 -6.54
N LEU A 534 -0.38 27.53 -6.87
CA LEU A 534 -0.30 26.43 -5.89
C LEU A 534 1.10 26.34 -5.22
N ARG A 535 1.93 27.37 -5.37
CA ARG A 535 3.24 27.50 -4.74
C ARG A 535 3.09 28.10 -3.35
#